data_AF-A0A8H4PXL5-F1
#
_entry.id   AF-A0A8H4PXL5-F1
#
_cell.length_a   1.000
_cell.length_b   1.000
_cell.length_c   1.000
_cell.angle_alpha   90.00
_cell.angle_beta   90.00
_cell.angle_gamma   90.00
#
_symmetry.space_group_name_H-M   'P 1'
#
loop_
_entity.id
_entity.type
_entity.pdbx_description
1 polymer ?
#
loop_
_entity_poly.entity_id
_entity_poly.type
_entity_poly.pdbx_seq_one_letter_code
_entity_poly.pdbx_strand_id
1 'polypeptide(L)'
;MTPSKKPLGENINRAAPGPGSSRSMVQMMTSSLKALTAETAPRASIGHLNKITAAAFSNGTTQRLGTLNLQQKAALCALVAFEKRARSIARSASTPGTPSKSQTLAPTVKLLFDAYCQLCTRDSVLHPLSSSEFREVVGSLETLGLVNKVEGKNGSFVAVQTPSKRGRKGAVVSGDERRIASSVGDKDMGSLAEGVGAGILTSILMGEALD
;
A
#
# COMPACT_ATOMS: atom_id res chain seq x y z
N MET A 1 68.92 -13.97 21.18
CA MET A 1 68.22 -15.27 21.22
C MET A 1 66.73 -15.01 21.05
N THR A 2 66.24 -15.04 19.82
CA THR A 2 64.87 -14.69 19.41
C THR A 2 63.97 -15.93 19.40
N PRO A 3 62.76 -15.89 19.99
CA PRO A 3 61.91 -17.08 20.11
C PRO A 3 61.18 -17.41 18.80
N SER A 4 61.21 -18.70 18.46
CA SER A 4 60.58 -19.31 17.29
C SER A 4 59.06 -19.36 17.43
N LYS A 5 58.32 -18.73 16.50
CA LYS A 5 56.87 -18.85 16.38
C LYS A 5 56.53 -19.94 15.36
N LYS A 6 56.11 -21.11 15.85
CA LYS A 6 55.38 -22.11 15.04
C LYS A 6 54.00 -21.54 14.68
N PRO A 7 53.55 -21.55 13.41
CA PRO A 7 52.18 -21.18 13.08
C PRO A 7 51.21 -22.27 13.56
N LEU A 8 50.12 -21.86 14.22
CA LEU A 8 49.01 -22.72 14.60
C LEU A 8 48.36 -23.27 13.32
N GLY A 9 48.39 -24.59 13.17
CA GLY A 9 47.60 -25.29 12.15
C GLY A 9 46.11 -25.16 12.41
N GLU A 10 45.37 -24.95 11.34
CA GLU A 10 43.91 -24.88 11.26
C GLU A 10 43.22 -26.13 11.83
N ASN A 11 42.38 -25.92 12.86
CA ASN A 11 41.51 -26.95 13.42
C ASN A 11 40.33 -27.20 12.48
N ILE A 12 40.47 -28.15 11.56
CA ILE A 12 39.35 -28.70 10.81
C ILE A 12 38.53 -29.56 11.77
N ASN A 13 37.47 -28.97 12.34
CA ASN A 13 36.47 -29.69 13.10
C ASN A 13 35.71 -30.66 12.17
N ARG A 14 36.24 -31.87 12.01
CA ARG A 14 35.59 -32.96 11.29
C ARG A 14 34.49 -33.53 12.18
N ALA A 15 33.34 -32.86 12.23
CA ALA A 15 32.15 -33.36 12.91
C ALA A 15 31.61 -34.60 12.14
N ALA A 16 32.02 -35.78 12.59
CA ALA A 16 31.37 -37.03 12.20
C ALA A 16 29.95 -37.07 12.80
N PRO A 17 28.90 -37.44 12.05
CA PRO A 17 27.56 -37.52 12.61
C PRO A 17 27.44 -38.80 13.43
N GLY A 18 27.34 -38.67 14.75
CA GLY A 18 26.89 -39.75 15.63
C GLY A 18 25.39 -40.05 15.44
N PRO A 19 24.94 -41.28 15.79
CA PRO A 19 23.54 -41.68 15.71
C PRO A 19 22.75 -40.96 16.81
N GLY A 20 22.23 -39.78 16.50
CA GLY A 20 21.53 -38.93 17.48
C GLY A 20 21.65 -37.43 17.23
N SER A 21 22.38 -37.00 16.20
CA SER A 21 22.46 -35.58 15.85
C SER A 21 21.09 -35.07 15.40
N SER A 22 20.48 -34.17 16.19
CA SER A 22 19.26 -33.44 15.83
C SER A 22 19.52 -32.72 14.51
N ARG A 23 19.01 -33.29 13.42
CA ARG A 23 19.16 -32.70 12.09
C ARG A 23 18.46 -31.34 12.13
N SER A 24 19.19 -30.29 11.78
CA SER A 24 18.58 -28.98 11.50
C SER A 24 17.40 -29.16 10.55
N MET A 25 16.28 -28.49 10.81
CA MET A 25 15.10 -28.52 9.92
C MET A 25 15.47 -28.25 8.46
N VAL A 26 16.47 -27.39 8.24
CA VAL A 26 17.02 -27.09 6.91
C VAL A 26 17.63 -28.34 6.25
N GLN A 27 18.32 -29.19 7.01
CA GLN A 27 18.95 -30.41 6.51
C GLN A 27 17.91 -31.50 6.19
N MET A 28 16.84 -31.58 6.97
CA MET A 28 15.69 -32.48 6.67
C MET A 28 14.92 -32.03 5.43
N MET A 29 14.68 -30.72 5.28
CA MET A 29 14.06 -30.16 4.08
C MET A 29 14.90 -30.41 2.84
N THR A 30 16.22 -30.18 2.92
CA THR A 30 17.13 -30.34 1.79
C THR A 30 17.24 -31.79 1.33
N SER A 31 17.26 -32.75 2.26
CA SER A 31 17.27 -34.18 1.93
C SER A 31 15.95 -34.64 1.31
N SER A 32 14.82 -34.13 1.80
CA SER A 32 13.49 -34.39 1.23
C SER A 32 13.36 -33.82 -0.19
N LEU A 33 13.83 -32.58 -0.42
CA LEU A 33 13.81 -31.94 -1.74
C LEU A 33 14.71 -32.65 -2.76
N LYS A 34 15.87 -33.17 -2.34
CA LYS A 34 16.78 -33.95 -3.20
C LYS A 34 16.22 -35.30 -3.64
N ALA A 35 15.25 -35.85 -2.92
CA ALA A 35 14.62 -37.13 -3.24
C ALA A 35 13.45 -37.01 -4.23
N LEU A 36 13.03 -35.79 -4.58
CA LEU A 36 11.90 -35.55 -5.49
C LEU A 36 12.36 -35.63 -6.95
N THR A 37 11.61 -36.37 -7.77
CA THR A 37 11.79 -36.46 -9.23
C THR A 37 10.61 -35.80 -9.95
N ALA A 38 10.68 -35.59 -11.26
CA ALA A 38 9.61 -34.91 -12.02
C ALA A 38 8.22 -35.57 -11.86
N GLU A 39 8.17 -36.88 -11.63
CA GLU A 39 6.94 -37.65 -11.39
C GLU A 39 6.46 -37.60 -9.93
N THR A 40 7.37 -37.52 -8.96
CA THR A 40 7.05 -37.54 -7.51
C THR A 40 7.06 -36.16 -6.86
N ALA A 41 7.50 -35.12 -7.59
CA ALA A 41 7.54 -33.76 -7.11
C ALA A 41 6.11 -33.24 -6.87
N PRO A 42 5.86 -32.59 -5.72
CA PRO A 42 4.57 -31.98 -5.44
C PRO A 42 4.31 -30.89 -6.49
N ARG A 43 3.27 -31.09 -7.29
CA ARG A 43 2.86 -30.12 -8.31
C ARG A 43 2.24 -28.90 -7.62
N ALA A 44 2.90 -27.74 -7.74
CA ALA A 44 2.34 -26.49 -7.26
C ALA A 44 1.10 -26.13 -8.09
N SER A 45 -0.07 -26.08 -7.44
CA SER A 45 -1.28 -25.55 -8.08
C SER A 45 -1.15 -24.05 -8.32
N ILE A 46 -1.90 -23.51 -9.30
CA ILE A 46 -2.00 -22.07 -9.55
C ILE A 46 -2.38 -21.30 -8.28
N GLY A 47 -3.19 -21.91 -7.40
CA GLY A 47 -3.53 -21.34 -6.10
C GLY A 47 -2.32 -21.12 -5.18
N HIS A 48 -1.33 -22.01 -5.18
CA HIS A 48 -0.09 -21.82 -4.41
C HIS A 48 0.76 -20.70 -4.98
N LEU A 49 0.86 -20.60 -6.31
CA LEU A 49 1.56 -19.49 -6.96
C LEU A 49 0.88 -18.15 -6.66
N ASN A 50 -0.45 -18.09 -6.73
CA ASN A 50 -1.19 -16.88 -6.38
C ASN A 50 -0.97 -16.48 -4.92
N LYS A 51 -0.92 -17.44 -3.98
CA LYS A 51 -0.62 -17.16 -2.58
C LYS A 51 0.79 -16.62 -2.39
N ILE A 52 1.80 -17.20 -3.04
CA ILE A 52 3.19 -16.75 -2.94
C ILE A 52 3.36 -15.37 -3.59
N THR A 53 2.83 -15.17 -4.79
CA THR A 53 2.86 -13.88 -5.49
C THR A 53 2.11 -12.81 -4.69
N ALA A 54 0.95 -13.13 -4.10
CA ALA A 54 0.26 -12.21 -3.22
C ALA A 54 1.05 -11.92 -1.93
N ALA A 55 1.68 -12.92 -1.31
CA ALA A 55 2.51 -12.71 -0.14
C ALA A 55 3.76 -11.86 -0.45
N ALA A 56 4.37 -12.06 -1.62
CA ALA A 56 5.57 -11.34 -2.05
C ALA A 56 5.27 -9.91 -2.53
N PHE A 57 4.12 -9.67 -3.18
CA PHE A 57 3.82 -8.40 -3.85
C PHE A 57 2.55 -7.68 -3.37
N SER A 58 1.58 -8.37 -2.78
CA SER A 58 0.25 -7.81 -2.42
C SER A 58 0.08 -7.50 -0.94
N ASN A 59 0.80 -8.18 -0.04
CA ASN A 59 0.65 -7.96 1.42
C ASN A 59 1.23 -6.62 1.91
N GLY A 60 1.93 -5.90 1.03
CA GLY A 60 2.48 -4.59 1.34
C GLY A 60 1.40 -3.57 1.71
N THR A 61 0.21 -3.63 1.11
CA THR A 61 -0.87 -2.68 1.38
C THR A 61 -1.40 -2.84 2.80
N THR A 62 -1.85 -4.04 3.20
CA THR A 62 -2.35 -4.30 4.55
C THR A 62 -1.31 -3.98 5.62
N GLN A 63 -0.04 -4.30 5.38
CA GLN A 63 1.05 -3.92 6.29
C GLN A 63 1.18 -2.39 6.42
N ARG A 64 1.15 -1.65 5.30
CA ARG A 64 1.21 -0.18 5.30
C ARG A 64 -0.01 0.43 6.01
N LEU A 65 -1.21 -0.11 5.78
CA LEU A 65 -2.45 0.32 6.47
C LEU A 65 -2.37 0.11 7.98
N GLY A 66 -1.77 -1.00 8.43
CA GLY A 66 -1.55 -1.29 9.84
C GLY A 66 -0.60 -0.31 10.55
N THR A 67 0.32 0.33 9.81
CA THR A 67 1.27 1.31 10.38
C THR A 67 0.73 2.74 10.49
N LEU A 68 -0.48 3.00 9.96
CA LEU A 68 -1.04 4.35 9.94
C LEU A 68 -1.54 4.79 11.32
N ASN A 69 -1.30 6.07 11.64
CA ASN A 69 -1.95 6.75 12.76
C ASN A 69 -3.45 6.95 12.45
N LEU A 70 -4.29 7.01 13.47
CA LEU A 70 -5.71 7.37 13.40
C LEU A 70 -6.01 8.57 12.49
N GLN A 71 -5.20 9.64 12.55
CA GLN A 71 -5.40 10.82 11.69
C GLN A 71 -5.17 10.52 10.20
N GLN A 72 -4.14 9.74 9.88
CA GLN A 72 -3.87 9.29 8.51
C GLN A 72 -4.95 8.32 8.04
N LYS A 73 -5.42 7.43 8.94
CA LYS A 73 -6.54 6.52 8.68
C LYS A 73 -7.82 7.29 8.38
N ALA A 74 -8.14 8.31 9.16
CA ALA A 74 -9.32 9.14 8.96
C ALA A 74 -9.27 9.91 7.62
N ALA A 75 -8.13 10.49 7.27
CA ALA A 75 -7.93 11.15 5.97
C ALA A 75 -8.12 10.17 4.79
N LEU A 76 -7.60 8.95 4.91
CA LEU A 76 -7.78 7.90 3.90
C LEU A 76 -9.23 7.40 3.83
N CYS A 77 -9.90 7.21 4.97
CA CYS A 77 -11.33 6.87 5.02
C CYS A 77 -12.19 7.95 4.35
N ALA A 78 -11.90 9.23 4.59
CA ALA A 78 -12.62 10.34 3.96
C ALA A 78 -12.45 10.34 2.43
N LEU A 79 -11.25 10.04 1.93
CA LEU A 79 -10.99 9.91 0.50
C LEU A 79 -11.78 8.76 -0.12
N VAL A 80 -11.77 7.59 0.53
CA VAL A 80 -12.51 6.41 0.04
C VAL A 80 -14.02 6.64 0.09
N ALA A 81 -14.53 7.26 1.15
CA ALA A 81 -15.94 7.64 1.26
C ALA A 81 -16.35 8.61 0.14
N PHE A 82 -15.53 9.63 -0.12
CA PHE A 82 -15.73 10.58 -1.20
C PHE A 82 -15.79 9.88 -2.56
N GLU A 83 -14.83 8.99 -2.86
CA GLU A 83 -14.81 8.24 -4.11
C GLU A 83 -15.99 7.31 -4.28
N LYS A 84 -16.41 6.62 -3.19
CA LYS A 84 -17.60 5.76 -3.20
C LYS A 84 -18.85 6.55 -3.54
N ARG A 85 -19.02 7.73 -2.95
CA ARG A 85 -20.12 8.64 -3.25
C ARG A 85 -20.06 9.14 -4.69
N ALA A 86 -18.90 9.63 -5.15
CA ALA A 86 -18.72 10.10 -6.51
C ALA A 86 -19.07 9.01 -7.55
N ARG A 87 -18.65 7.75 -7.29
CA ARG A 87 -19.04 6.58 -8.10
C ARG A 87 -20.55 6.30 -8.02
N SER A 88 -21.17 6.45 -6.86
CA SER A 88 -22.62 6.25 -6.68
C SER A 88 -23.43 7.27 -7.50
N ILE A 89 -23.11 8.56 -7.36
CA ILE A 89 -23.75 9.67 -8.09
C ILE A 89 -23.59 9.49 -9.60
N ALA A 90 -22.39 9.10 -10.06
CA ALA A 90 -22.13 8.84 -11.47
C ALA A 90 -22.94 7.65 -12.03
N ARG A 91 -23.31 6.68 -11.20
CA ARG A 91 -24.17 5.54 -11.60
C ARG A 91 -25.66 5.88 -11.58
N SER A 92 -26.10 6.77 -10.68
CA SER A 92 -27.50 7.20 -10.58
C SER A 92 -27.88 8.26 -11.62
N ALA A 93 -26.91 9.04 -12.11
CA ALA A 93 -27.09 9.90 -13.27
C ALA A 93 -27.27 9.00 -14.51
N SER A 94 -28.51 8.85 -14.95
CA SER A 94 -29.01 7.90 -15.97
C SER A 94 -28.50 8.12 -17.41
N THR A 95 -27.29 8.65 -17.60
CA THR A 95 -26.69 8.86 -18.92
C THR A 95 -25.73 7.70 -19.22
N PRO A 96 -26.00 6.87 -20.24
CA PRO A 96 -25.07 5.84 -20.69
C PRO A 96 -23.87 6.52 -21.38
N GLY A 97 -22.92 6.99 -20.58
CA GLY A 97 -21.68 7.59 -21.05
C GLY A 97 -20.74 6.50 -21.55
N THR A 98 -20.39 6.54 -22.83
CA THR A 98 -19.33 5.71 -23.41
C THR A 98 -18.03 5.87 -22.60
N PRO A 99 -17.27 4.78 -22.33
CA PRO A 99 -16.06 4.81 -21.49
C PRO A 99 -14.94 5.73 -22.02
N SER A 100 -15.06 6.25 -23.25
CA SER A 100 -14.11 7.17 -23.88
C SER A 100 -14.03 8.57 -23.26
N LYS A 101 -14.95 8.96 -22.37
CA LYS A 101 -14.83 10.18 -21.54
C LYS A 101 -14.73 9.78 -20.07
N SER A 102 -13.57 9.27 -19.67
CA SER A 102 -13.24 9.11 -18.25
C SER A 102 -13.16 10.49 -17.60
N GLN A 103 -14.29 10.99 -17.09
CA GLN A 103 -14.26 12.09 -16.15
C GLN A 103 -13.61 11.55 -14.88
N THR A 104 -12.46 12.11 -14.52
CA THR A 104 -11.77 11.73 -13.30
C THR A 104 -12.64 12.09 -12.09
N LEU A 105 -13.15 11.06 -11.41
CA LEU A 105 -13.93 11.19 -10.17
C LEU A 105 -13.05 11.54 -8.96
N ALA A 106 -11.74 11.70 -9.18
CA ALA A 106 -10.76 11.99 -8.13
C ALA A 106 -10.92 13.44 -7.63
N PRO A 107 -11.12 13.66 -6.32
CA PRO A 107 -11.18 15.00 -5.74
C PRO A 107 -9.83 15.72 -5.84
N THR A 108 -9.87 17.04 -5.82
CA THR A 108 -8.68 17.84 -5.51
C THR A 108 -8.34 17.74 -4.02
N VAL A 109 -7.09 18.00 -3.63
CA VAL A 109 -6.69 17.99 -2.22
C VAL A 109 -7.54 18.96 -1.39
N LYS A 110 -7.90 20.12 -1.96
CA LYS A 110 -8.80 21.08 -1.32
C LYS A 110 -10.19 20.49 -1.05
N LEU A 111 -10.81 19.88 -2.07
CA LEU A 111 -12.15 19.30 -1.92
C LEU A 111 -12.15 18.14 -0.92
N LEU A 112 -11.07 17.36 -0.90
CA LEU A 112 -10.89 16.31 0.09
C LEU A 112 -10.75 16.87 1.51
N PHE A 113 -10.01 17.97 1.69
CA PHE A 113 -9.85 18.62 2.99
C PHE A 113 -11.20 19.11 3.53
N ASP A 114 -12.01 19.75 2.69
CA ASP A 114 -13.34 20.23 3.07
C ASP A 114 -14.25 19.06 3.50
N ALA A 115 -14.25 17.96 2.73
CA ALA A 115 -14.97 16.73 3.05
C ALA A 115 -14.48 16.08 4.36
N TYR A 116 -13.16 16.02 4.57
CA TYR A 116 -12.57 15.52 5.81
C TYR A 116 -12.99 16.36 7.02
N CYS A 117 -12.98 17.69 6.92
CA CYS A 117 -13.43 18.58 7.98
C CYS A 117 -14.92 18.35 8.33
N GLN A 118 -15.78 18.18 7.33
CA GLN A 118 -17.19 17.87 7.54
C GLN A 118 -17.37 16.52 8.27
N LEU A 119 -16.65 15.49 7.82
CA LEU A 119 -16.72 14.15 8.42
C LEU A 119 -16.19 14.10 9.86
N CYS A 120 -15.15 14.89 10.18
CA CYS A 120 -14.60 14.96 11.54
C CYS A 120 -15.51 15.72 12.52
N THR A 121 -16.25 16.71 12.03
CA THR A 121 -17.06 17.60 12.88
C THR A 121 -18.47 17.09 13.16
N ARG A 122 -19.08 16.28 12.27
CA ARG A 122 -20.50 15.87 12.37
C ARG A 122 -20.89 15.26 13.72
N ASP A 123 -20.01 14.50 14.37
CA ASP A 123 -20.27 13.94 15.71
C ASP A 123 -19.17 14.28 16.73
N SER A 124 -18.44 15.39 16.53
CA SER A 124 -17.22 15.73 17.31
C SER A 124 -16.22 14.57 17.41
N VAL A 125 -16.14 13.79 16.33
CA VAL A 125 -15.47 12.50 16.31
C VAL A 125 -13.97 12.66 16.48
N LEU A 126 -13.41 13.67 15.81
CA LEU A 126 -12.00 14.07 15.87
C LEU A 126 -11.88 15.57 15.66
N HIS A 127 -10.85 16.18 16.25
CA HIS A 127 -10.48 17.56 15.89
C HIS A 127 -9.89 17.57 14.47
N PRO A 128 -10.45 18.35 13.52
CA PRO A 128 -9.90 18.46 12.19
C PRO A 128 -8.49 19.05 12.22
N LEU A 129 -7.60 18.47 11.43
CA LEU A 129 -6.28 19.03 11.18
C LEU A 129 -6.36 20.39 10.50
N SER A 130 -5.33 21.23 10.71
CA SER A 130 -5.14 22.41 9.86
C SER A 130 -4.87 22.01 8.41
N SER A 131 -5.11 22.94 7.49
CA SER A 131 -4.90 22.70 6.06
C SER A 131 -3.45 22.31 5.72
N SER A 132 -2.45 22.82 6.45
CA SER A 132 -1.05 22.42 6.30
C SER A 132 -0.77 21.01 6.81
N GLU A 133 -1.25 20.65 8.01
CA GLU A 133 -1.07 19.31 8.58
C GLU A 133 -1.77 18.26 7.72
N PHE A 134 -2.95 18.59 7.18
CA PHE A 134 -3.66 17.70 6.27
C PHE A 134 -2.84 17.43 4.99
N ARG A 135 -2.21 18.46 4.41
CA ARG A 135 -1.33 18.29 3.24
C ARG A 135 -0.13 17.40 3.54
N GLU A 136 0.46 17.53 4.73
CA GLU A 136 1.55 16.65 5.18
C GLU A 136 1.07 15.20 5.33
N VAL A 137 -0.11 14.99 5.91
CA VAL A 137 -0.75 13.67 5.99
C VAL A 137 -0.96 13.08 4.60
N VAL A 138 -1.51 13.83 3.65
CA VAL A 138 -1.68 13.36 2.26
C VAL A 138 -0.33 13.03 1.61
N GLY A 139 0.71 13.85 1.82
CA GLY A 139 2.05 13.58 1.35
C GLY A 139 2.66 12.30 1.95
N SER A 140 2.39 12.04 3.23
CA SER A 140 2.83 10.81 3.90
C SER A 140 2.12 9.57 3.31
N LEU A 141 0.83 9.66 3.02
CA LEU A 141 0.06 8.58 2.38
C LEU A 141 0.53 8.31 0.94
N GLU A 142 0.92 9.35 0.20
CA GLU A 142 1.54 9.20 -1.11
C GLU A 142 2.90 8.51 -1.03
N THR A 143 3.74 8.89 -0.07
CA THR A 143 5.04 8.23 0.16
C THR A 143 4.88 6.75 0.49
N LEU A 144 3.81 6.40 1.19
CA LEU A 144 3.42 5.02 1.46
C LEU A 144 2.75 4.32 0.26
N GLY A 145 2.48 5.01 -0.84
CA GLY A 145 1.83 4.44 -2.04
C GLY A 145 0.34 4.14 -1.86
N LEU A 146 -0.28 4.62 -0.78
CA LEU A 146 -1.70 4.41 -0.49
C LEU A 146 -2.60 5.43 -1.18
N VAL A 147 -2.02 6.55 -1.62
CA VAL A 147 -2.69 7.61 -2.38
C VAL A 147 -1.85 7.95 -3.61
N ASN A 148 -2.48 8.07 -4.77
CA ASN A 148 -1.83 8.37 -6.04
C ASN A 148 -2.22 9.75 -6.57
N LYS A 149 -1.28 10.38 -7.28
CA LYS A 149 -1.55 11.52 -8.18
C LYS A 149 -2.44 11.06 -9.32
N VAL A 150 -3.58 11.71 -9.51
CA VAL A 150 -4.40 11.51 -10.71
C VAL A 150 -4.15 12.66 -11.67
N GLU A 151 -3.27 12.45 -12.64
CA GLU A 151 -3.06 13.42 -13.70
C GLU A 151 -4.18 13.28 -14.74
N GLY A 152 -5.08 14.27 -14.76
CA GLY A 152 -6.20 14.32 -15.69
C GLY A 152 -5.77 14.70 -17.09
N LYS A 153 -5.00 13.83 -17.78
CA LYS A 153 -4.93 13.69 -19.26
C LYS A 153 -3.82 12.76 -19.77
N ASN A 154 -2.88 12.32 -18.94
CA ASN A 154 -1.77 11.48 -19.39
C ASN A 154 -1.74 10.18 -18.59
N GLY A 155 -2.30 9.11 -19.18
CA GLY A 155 -2.05 7.76 -18.71
C GLY A 155 -0.56 7.48 -18.77
N SER A 156 0.10 7.48 -17.62
CA SER A 156 1.52 7.17 -17.50
C SER A 156 1.71 5.66 -17.63
N PHE A 157 1.73 5.17 -18.88
CA PHE A 157 2.72 4.17 -19.22
C PHE A 157 4.04 4.94 -19.34
N VAL A 158 5.03 4.55 -18.56
CA VAL A 158 6.31 5.21 -18.42
C VAL A 158 6.99 5.34 -19.79
N ALA A 159 6.75 6.45 -20.49
CA ALA A 159 7.66 6.91 -21.52
C ALA A 159 8.91 7.35 -20.76
N VAL A 160 10.01 6.62 -20.96
CA VAL A 160 11.35 6.99 -20.50
C VAL A 160 11.64 8.39 -21.01
N GLN A 161 11.37 9.40 -20.18
CA GLN A 161 11.74 10.78 -20.49
C GLN A 161 13.23 10.91 -20.23
N THR A 162 14.00 10.78 -21.31
CA THR A 162 15.42 11.13 -21.32
C THR A 162 15.58 12.59 -20.87
N PRO A 163 16.51 12.89 -19.95
CA PRO A 163 16.67 14.21 -19.36
C PRO A 163 17.45 15.12 -20.32
N SER A 164 16.85 15.51 -21.44
CA SER A 164 17.47 16.48 -22.34
C SER A 164 16.40 17.18 -23.17
N LYS A 165 15.80 18.21 -22.57
CA LYS A 165 15.41 19.49 -23.18
C LYS A 165 14.52 20.24 -22.19
N ARG A 166 15.17 21.06 -21.36
CA ARG A 166 14.55 22.02 -20.45
C ARG A 166 13.88 23.11 -21.28
N GLY A 167 12.62 22.90 -21.65
CA GLY A 167 11.76 23.84 -22.37
C GLY A 167 10.55 24.26 -21.52
N ARG A 168 10.79 25.19 -20.59
CA ARG A 168 9.87 26.19 -20.01
C ARG A 168 8.35 25.99 -20.25
N LYS A 169 7.64 25.52 -19.21
CA LYS A 169 6.35 26.00 -18.65
C LYS A 169 5.62 24.86 -17.92
N GLY A 170 6.22 24.34 -16.85
CA GLY A 170 5.43 23.66 -15.81
C GLY A 170 4.87 24.75 -14.92
N ALA A 171 3.60 25.12 -15.10
CA ALA A 171 2.92 25.91 -14.10
C ALA A 171 3.07 25.16 -12.77
N VAL A 172 3.50 25.87 -11.73
CA VAL A 172 3.46 25.37 -10.36
C VAL A 172 1.97 25.21 -10.05
N VAL A 173 1.40 24.06 -10.41
CA VAL A 173 0.04 23.70 -10.02
C VAL A 173 0.10 23.68 -8.50
N SER A 174 -0.60 24.62 -7.88
CA SER A 174 -0.74 24.70 -6.44
C SER A 174 -1.10 23.31 -5.92
N GLY A 175 -0.41 22.83 -4.88
CA GLY A 175 -0.61 21.47 -4.36
C GLY A 175 -2.07 21.12 -4.04
N ASP A 176 -2.89 22.14 -3.83
CA ASP A 176 -4.33 22.06 -3.56
C ASP A 176 -5.19 21.70 -4.78
N GLU A 177 -4.78 22.08 -5.99
CA GLU A 177 -5.52 21.81 -7.24
C GLU A 177 -5.24 20.41 -7.79
N ARG A 178 -4.20 19.76 -7.26
CA ARG A 178 -3.83 18.40 -7.62
C ARG A 178 -4.96 17.44 -7.25
N ARG A 179 -5.30 16.55 -8.17
CA ARG A 179 -6.24 15.44 -7.92
C ARG A 179 -5.54 14.22 -7.35
N ILE A 180 -6.22 13.54 -6.44
CA ILE A 180 -5.72 12.36 -5.76
C ILE A 180 -6.77 11.25 -5.68
N ALA A 181 -6.33 10.01 -5.73
CA ALA A 181 -7.17 8.83 -5.57
C ALA A 181 -6.52 7.80 -4.66
N SER A 182 -7.35 6.98 -4.03
CA SER A 182 -6.95 5.85 -3.19
C SER A 182 -6.38 4.72 -4.04
N SER A 183 -5.26 4.15 -3.60
CA SER A 183 -4.73 2.89 -4.14
C SER A 183 -5.32 1.66 -3.45
N VAL A 184 -6.15 1.86 -2.42
CA VAL A 184 -6.60 0.81 -1.50
C VAL A 184 -7.93 0.23 -1.95
N GLY A 185 -8.00 -1.10 -2.08
CA GLY A 185 -9.21 -1.81 -2.45
C GLY A 185 -10.19 -1.99 -1.28
N ASP A 186 -11.48 -2.21 -1.59
CA ASP A 186 -12.53 -2.37 -0.58
C ASP A 186 -12.25 -3.50 0.43
N LYS A 187 -11.57 -4.57 -0.01
CA LYS A 187 -11.19 -5.69 0.86
C LYS A 187 -10.18 -5.27 1.94
N ASP A 188 -9.24 -4.39 1.58
CA ASP A 188 -8.19 -3.93 2.48
C ASP A 188 -8.70 -2.83 3.42
N MET A 189 -9.72 -2.07 3.00
CA MET A 189 -10.35 -1.04 3.84
C MET A 189 -11.00 -1.60 5.11
N GLY A 190 -11.39 -2.87 5.13
CA GLY A 190 -11.87 -3.53 6.34
C GLY A 190 -10.82 -3.52 7.46
N SER A 191 -9.54 -3.70 7.12
CA SER A 191 -8.43 -3.69 8.08
C SER A 191 -8.16 -2.31 8.70
N LEU A 192 -8.62 -1.23 8.04
CA LEU A 192 -8.49 0.12 8.59
C LEU A 192 -9.42 0.35 9.78
N ALA A 193 -10.61 -0.26 9.71
CA ALA A 193 -11.65 -0.18 10.73
C ALA A 193 -11.45 -1.19 11.87
N GLU A 194 -10.29 -1.85 11.94
CA GLU A 194 -9.92 -2.71 13.06
C GLU A 194 -9.05 -1.95 14.07
N GLY A 195 -9.35 -2.12 15.36
CA GLY A 195 -8.58 -1.56 16.48
C GLY A 195 -9.12 -0.25 17.06
N VAL A 196 -8.23 0.55 17.66
CA VAL A 196 -8.61 1.79 18.35
C VAL A 196 -9.11 2.83 17.34
N GLY A 197 -10.31 3.36 17.58
CA GLY A 197 -10.99 4.26 16.64
C GLY A 197 -11.75 3.54 15.52
N ALA A 198 -11.95 2.22 15.59
CA ALA A 198 -12.75 1.45 14.64
C ALA A 198 -14.12 2.07 14.34
N GLY A 199 -14.88 2.43 15.38
CA GLY A 199 -16.21 3.05 15.23
C GLY A 199 -16.17 4.40 14.53
N ILE A 200 -15.17 5.22 14.87
CA ILE A 200 -14.89 6.52 14.25
C ILE A 200 -14.61 6.34 12.76
N LEU A 201 -13.67 5.46 12.43
CA LEU A 201 -13.24 5.20 11.07
C LEU A 201 -14.35 4.59 10.22
N THR A 202 -15.19 3.73 10.82
CA THR A 202 -16.37 3.16 10.16
C THR A 202 -17.39 4.26 9.84
N SER A 203 -17.69 5.15 10.78
CA SER A 203 -18.60 6.29 10.56
C SER A 203 -18.11 7.19 9.41
N ILE A 204 -16.83 7.58 9.44
CA ILE A 204 -16.20 8.38 8.37
C ILE A 204 -16.25 7.65 7.03
N LEU A 205 -16.00 6.33 7.02
CA LEU A 205 -15.99 5.51 5.81
C LEU A 205 -17.38 5.33 5.18
N MET A 206 -18.44 5.30 5.99
CA MET A 206 -19.82 5.28 5.47
C MET A 206 -20.17 6.59 4.77
N GLY A 207 -19.50 7.69 5.13
CA GLY A 207 -19.61 8.96 4.41
C GLY A 207 -20.96 9.65 4.57
N GLU A 208 -21.75 9.27 5.57
CA GLU A 208 -23.10 9.81 5.83
C GLU A 208 -23.11 11.33 6.09
N ALA A 209 -21.96 11.94 6.40
CA ALA A 209 -21.83 13.39 6.57
C ALA A 209 -21.70 14.17 5.27
N LEU A 210 -21.46 13.48 4.15
CA LEU A 210 -21.21 14.14 2.88
C LEU A 210 -22.50 14.54 2.18
N ASP A 211 -23.69 14.12 2.64
CA ASP A 211 -24.97 14.39 1.97
C ASP A 211 -25.22 15.87 1.61
#